data_AF-F4LTU0-F1
#
_entry.id   AF-F4LTU0-F1
#
_cell.length_a   1.000
_cell.length_b   1.000
_cell.length_c   1.000
_cell.angle_alpha   90.00
_cell.angle_beta   90.00
_cell.angle_gamma   90.00
#
_symmetry.space_group_name_H-M   'P 1'
#
loop_
_entity.id
_entity.type
_entity.pdbx_description
1 polymer ?
#
loop_
_entity_poly.entity_id
_entity_poly.type
_entity_poly.pdbx_seq_one_letter_code
_entity_poly.pdbx_strand_id
1 'polypeptide(L)' 'MHKDCFAYKHHGCTALKVRQCEGCSFYKTKEQYELDRQKAIERIRSLDVERQEHIFETYYGGKLEVLKDEC' A
#
# COMPACT_ATOMS: atom_id res chain seq x y z
N MET A 1 13.07 4.91 15.04
CA MET A 1 12.76 4.55 13.64
C MET A 1 13.39 3.19 13.35
N HIS A 2 12.59 2.20 12.95
CA HIS A 2 13.07 0.83 12.76
C HIS A 2 13.39 0.55 11.27
N LYS A 3 14.47 -0.19 11.00
CA LYS A 3 14.98 -0.45 9.64
C LYS A 3 14.12 -1.43 8.83
N ASP A 4 13.31 -2.22 9.53
CA ASP A 4 12.33 -3.17 9.01
C ASP A 4 10.97 -2.53 8.66
N CYS A 5 10.76 -1.26 9.03
CA CYS A 5 9.56 -0.52 8.65
C CYS A 5 9.44 -0.39 7.13
N PHE A 6 8.25 -0.64 6.58
CA PHE A 6 7.98 -0.53 5.14
C PHE A 6 8.30 0.87 4.58
N ALA A 7 8.16 1.91 5.42
CA ALA A 7 8.39 3.31 5.07
C ALA A 7 9.84 3.76 5.24
N TYR A 8 10.76 2.88 5.66
CA TYR A 8 12.17 3.22 5.80
C TYR A 8 12.87 3.16 4.42
N LYS A 9 13.15 4.33 3.84
CA LYS A 9 13.92 4.49 2.59
C LYS A 9 14.87 5.67 2.71
N HIS A 10 16.06 5.57 2.09
CA HIS A 10 17.09 6.64 2.11
C HIS A 10 17.37 7.20 3.52
N HIS A 11 17.54 6.30 4.51
CA HIS A 11 17.78 6.68 5.91
C HIS A 11 16.67 7.53 6.57
N GLY A 12 15.44 7.49 6.03
CA GLY A 12 14.31 8.27 6.55
C GLY A 12 12.97 7.57 6.41
N CYS A 13 11.97 8.12 7.09
CA CYS A 13 10.57 7.72 6.92
C CYS A 13 9.97 8.46 5.73
N THR A 14 9.41 7.72 4.78
CA THR A 14 8.70 8.29 3.62
C THR A 14 7.20 8.42 3.84
N ALA A 15 6.65 7.80 4.89
CA ALA A 15 5.20 7.80 5.14
C ALA A 15 4.73 9.04 5.91
N LEU A 16 5.56 9.59 6.81
CA LEU A 16 5.20 10.74 7.64
C LEU A 16 5.85 12.03 7.15
N LYS A 17 5.06 13.11 7.11
CA LYS A 17 5.59 14.47 6.87
C LYS A 17 6.51 14.94 8.01
N VAL A 18 6.11 14.68 9.25
CA VAL A 18 6.91 14.92 10.45
C VAL A 18 7.46 13.60 10.95
N ARG A 19 8.79 13.48 11.05
CA ARG A 19 9.49 12.21 11.30
C ARG A 19 9.46 11.80 12.79
N GLN A 20 8.26 11.55 13.31
CA GLN A 20 8.06 11.03 14.67
C GLN A 20 7.85 9.51 14.64
N CYS A 21 8.96 8.77 14.60
CA CYS A 21 8.93 7.31 14.46
C CYS A 21 9.04 6.56 15.80
N GLU A 22 9.12 7.25 16.93
CA GLU A 22 9.03 6.66 18.28
C GLU A 22 7.56 6.50 18.65
N GLY A 23 7.12 5.28 19.01
CA GLY A 23 5.70 5.00 19.29
C GLY A 23 4.77 5.17 18.07
N CYS A 24 5.31 5.07 16.85
CA CYS A 24 4.57 5.35 15.63
C CYS A 24 3.41 4.37 15.39
N SER A 25 2.17 4.86 15.40
CA SER A 25 0.97 4.05 15.10
C SER A 25 0.91 3.55 13.65
N PHE A 26 1.72 4.12 12.76
CA PHE A 26 1.84 3.69 11.36
C PHE A 26 2.94 2.64 11.16
N TYR A 27 3.62 2.18 12.22
CA TYR A 27 4.64 1.17 12.10
C TYR A 27 4.07 -0.16 11.58
N LYS A 28 4.68 -0.69 10.52
CA LYS A 28 4.44 -2.04 9.99
C LYS A 28 5.75 -2.59 9.43
N THR A 29 5.95 -3.90 9.55
CA THR A 29 7.05 -4.56 8.83
C THR A 29 6.75 -4.58 7.33
N LYS A 30 7.77 -4.88 6.51
CA LYS A 30 7.58 -5.06 5.06
C LYS A 30 6.60 -6.19 4.75
N GLU A 31 6.66 -7.32 5.46
CA GLU A 31 5.74 -8.43 5.19
C GLU A 31 4.29 -8.05 5.53
N GLN A 32 4.07 -7.36 6.66
CA GLN A 32 2.74 -6.89 7.05
C GLN A 32 2.17 -5.92 6.01
N TYR A 33 2.99 -5.01 5.50
CA TYR A 33 2.58 -4.05 4.48
C TYR A 33 2.15 -4.73 3.17
N GLU A 34 2.92 -5.70 2.68
CA GLU A 34 2.55 -6.43 1.45
C GLU A 34 1.30 -7.30 1.65
N LEU A 35 1.16 -7.97 2.79
CA LEU A 35 -0.04 -8.75 3.10
C LEU A 35 -1.30 -7.87 3.15
N ASP A 36 -1.20 -6.71 3.78
CA ASP A 36 -2.31 -5.75 3.81
C ASP A 36 -2.63 -5.20 2.42
N ARG A 37 -1.62 -5.02 1.57
CA ARG A 37 -1.79 -4.60 0.17
C ARG A 37 -2.50 -5.68 -0.64
N GLN A 38 -2.12 -6.96 -0.50
CA GLN A 38 -2.81 -8.08 -1.13
C GLN A 38 -4.28 -8.15 -0.71
N LYS A 39 -4.57 -8.06 0.60
CA LYS A 39 -5.96 -8.04 1.12
C LYS A 39 -6.78 -6.88 0.58
N ALA A 40 -6.17 -5.69 0.45
CA ALA A 40 -6.84 -4.53 -0.14
C ALA A 40 -7.19 -4.79 -1.62
N ILE A 41 -6.29 -5.40 -2.38
CA ILE A 41 -6.51 -5.76 -3.78
C ILE A 41 -7.62 -6.81 -3.89
N GLU A 42 -7.60 -7.87 -3.08
CA GLU A 42 -8.66 -8.89 -3.04
C GLU A 42 -10.03 -8.26 -2.75
N ARG A 43 -10.08 -7.31 -1.82
CA ARG A 43 -11.31 -6.57 -1.50
C ARG A 43 -11.77 -5.70 -2.66
N ILE A 44 -10.86 -5.07 -3.40
CA ILE A 44 -11.23 -4.29 -4.60
C ILE A 44 -11.80 -5.25 -5.66
N ARG A 45 -11.17 -6.40 -5.89
CA ARG A 45 -11.61 -7.42 -6.86
C ARG A 45 -12.97 -8.03 -6.54
N SER A 46 -13.43 -7.99 -5.29
CA SER A 46 -14.75 -8.48 -4.90
C SER A 46 -15.88 -7.46 -5.06
N LEU A 47 -15.57 -6.22 -5.44
CA LEU A 47 -16.57 -5.20 -5.75
C LEU A 47 -17.18 -5.43 -7.14
N ASP A 48 -18.28 -4.75 -7.44
CA ASP A 48 -18.85 -4.69 -8.78
C ASP A 48 -17.91 -4.01 -9.78
N VAL A 49 -18.06 -4.33 -11.07
CA VAL A 49 -17.15 -3.89 -12.15
C VAL A 49 -17.10 -2.36 -12.24
N GLU A 50 -18.24 -1.68 -12.13
CA GLU A 50 -18.31 -0.22 -12.18
C GLU A 50 -17.48 0.42 -11.06
N ARG A 51 -17.60 -0.08 -9.82
CA ARG A 51 -16.77 0.39 -8.70
C ARG A 51 -15.30 0.05 -8.88
N GLN A 52 -14.97 -1.12 -9.42
CA GLN A 52 -13.59 -1.49 -9.71
C GLN A 52 -12.97 -0.50 -10.71
N GLU A 53 -13.63 -0.27 -11.84
CA GLU A 53 -13.19 0.68 -12.88
C GLU A 53 -12.99 2.08 -12.30
N HIS A 54 -13.97 2.58 -11.54
CA HIS A 54 -13.86 3.89 -10.90
C HIS A 54 -12.63 4.01 -9.97
N ILE A 55 -12.33 2.96 -9.19
CA ILE A 55 -11.16 2.92 -8.32
C ILE A 55 -9.86 2.89 -9.14
N PHE A 56 -9.81 2.08 -10.21
CA PHE A 56 -8.63 1.99 -11.08
C PHE A 56 -8.34 3.29 -11.83
N GLU A 57 -9.36 3.97 -12.32
CA GLU A 57 -9.20 5.28 -12.95
C GLU A 57 -8.74 6.34 -11.95
N THR A 58 -9.39 6.41 -10.78
CA THR A 58 -9.13 7.47 -9.79
C THR A 58 -7.75 7.35 -9.13
N TYR A 59 -7.35 6.14 -8.74
CA TYR A 59 -6.14 5.93 -7.92
C TYR A 59 -4.98 5.29 -8.66
N TYR A 60 -5.23 4.63 -9.79
CA TYR A 60 -4.20 3.89 -10.54
C TYR A 60 -4.03 4.40 -11.97
N GLY A 61 -4.64 5.55 -12.32
CA GLY A 61 -4.48 6.20 -13.62
C GLY A 61 -4.98 5.34 -14.78
N GLY A 62 -6.01 4.52 -14.55
CA GLY A 62 -6.58 3.61 -15.54
C GLY A 62 -5.71 2.40 -15.85
N LYS A 63 -4.56 2.21 -15.17
CA LYS A 63 -3.72 1.04 -15.35
C LYS A 63 -4.26 -0.13 -14.54
N LEU A 64 -4.97 -1.02 -15.22
CA LEU A 64 -5.39 -2.33 -14.68
C LEU A 64 -4.19 -3.26 -14.38
N GLU A 65 -2.98 -2.91 -14.83
CA GLU A 65 -1.76 -3.72 -14.71
C GLU A 65 -1.21 -3.85 -13.29
N VAL A 66 -1.73 -3.09 -12.32
CA VAL A 66 -1.38 -3.24 -10.89
C VAL A 66 -1.78 -4.64 -10.36
N LEU A 67 -2.51 -5.41 -11.15
CA LEU A 67 -3.03 -6.74 -10.85
C LEU A 67 -2.32 -7.90 -11.58
N LYS A 68 -1.31 -7.65 -12.43
CA LYS A 68 -0.69 -8.68 -13.29
C LYS A 68 0.64 -9.25 -12.80
N ASP A 69 1.21 -8.75 -11.71
CA ASP A 69 2.37 -9.40 -11.08
C ASP A 69 1.87 -10.45 -10.06
N GLU A 70 1.48 -11.62 -10.57
CA GLU A 70 1.50 -12.94 -9.91
C GLU A 70 0.80 -13.94 -10.86
N CYS A 71 1.58 -14.51 -11.78
CA CYS A 71 1.34 -15.80 -12.43
C CYS A 71 2.65 -16.59 -12.35
#